data_AF-R4UA16-F1
#
_entry.id   AF-R4UA16-F1
#
_cell.length_a   1.000
_cell.length_b   1.000
_cell.length_c   1.000
_cell.angle_alpha   90.00
_cell.angle_beta   90.00
_cell.angle_gamma   90.00
#
_symmetry.space_group_name_H-M   'P 1'
#
loop_
_entity.id
_entity.type
_entity.pdbx_description
1 polymer ?
#
loop_
_entity_poly.entity_id
_entity_poly.type
_entity_poly.pdbx_seq_one_letter_code
_entity_poly.pdbx_strand_id
1 'polypeptide(L)'
;MGYYYQHKLAFSDHGFQRIKERIANFKNENEWIVKEKIIKMIDNSSDRIETRDYLYIKLDDLKGNLYVVIQKNAKLIITVTPMSPQKILDIITSG
;
A
#
# COMPACT_ATOMS: atom_id res chain seq x y z
N MET A 1 3.60 20.93 18.38
CA MET A 1 2.22 20.68 17.90
C MET A 1 2.23 19.44 17.03
N GLY A 2 1.75 18.31 17.57
CA GLY A 2 1.78 17.03 16.87
C GLY A 2 0.64 16.91 15.87
N TYR A 3 0.99 16.78 14.59
CA TYR A 3 0.03 16.43 13.55
C TYR A 3 -0.35 14.95 13.74
N TYR A 4 -1.48 14.71 14.41
CA TYR A 4 -2.06 13.37 14.51
C TYR A 4 -2.62 13.00 13.13
N TYR A 5 -1.91 12.11 12.44
CA TYR A 5 -2.19 11.69 11.06
C TYR A 5 -3.55 10.97 10.98
N GLN A 6 -4.61 11.69 10.58
CA GLN A 6 -5.97 11.18 10.38
C GLN A 6 -6.14 10.51 9.00
N HIS A 7 -5.47 9.39 8.77
CA HIS A 7 -5.93 8.45 7.76
C HIS A 7 -6.43 7.19 8.47
N LYS A 8 -7.67 6.79 8.21
CA LYS A 8 -8.36 5.65 8.88
C LYS A 8 -7.80 4.27 8.49
N LEU A 9 -6.60 4.22 7.91
CA LEU A 9 -5.98 2.99 7.45
C LEU A 9 -5.04 2.46 8.54
N ALA A 10 -5.35 1.29 9.07
CA ALA A 10 -4.46 0.57 9.96
C ALA A 10 -3.36 -0.14 9.14
N PHE A 11 -2.23 -0.42 9.77
CA PHE A 11 -1.15 -1.23 9.18
C PHE A 11 -1.10 -2.55 9.92
N SER A 12 -1.14 -3.67 9.19
CA SER A 12 -0.83 -4.97 9.77
C SER A 12 0.67 -5.10 9.99
N ASP A 13 1.08 -5.91 10.98
CA ASP A 13 2.51 -6.16 11.26
C ASP A 13 3.21 -6.77 10.04
N HIS A 14 2.54 -7.73 9.39
CA HIS A 14 3.03 -8.33 8.14
C HIS A 14 3.16 -7.29 7.03
N GLY A 15 2.13 -6.47 6.81
CA GLY A 15 2.15 -5.45 5.77
C GLY A 15 3.25 -4.43 5.99
N PHE A 16 3.46 -4.02 7.24
CA PHE A 16 4.50 -3.09 7.61
C PHE A 16 5.91 -3.68 7.44
N GLN A 17 6.13 -4.93 7.81
CA GLN A 17 7.38 -5.64 7.54
C GLN A 17 7.66 -5.69 6.03
N ARG A 18 6.66 -6.06 5.22
CA ARG A 18 6.80 -6.12 3.76
C ARG A 18 7.10 -4.77 3.11
N ILE A 19 6.55 -3.69 3.65
CA ILE A 19 6.88 -2.32 3.23
C ILE A 19 8.38 -2.05 3.41
N LYS A 20 8.92 -2.35 4.60
CA LYS A 20 10.35 -2.15 4.89
C LYS A 20 11.28 -3.04 4.06
N GLU A 21 10.86 -4.27 3.77
CA GLU A 21 11.63 -5.21 2.96
C GLU A 21 11.68 -4.83 1.48
N ARG A 22 10.56 -4.35 0.92
CA ARG A 22 10.42 -4.10 -0.52
C ARG A 22 10.84 -2.69 -0.92
N ILE A 23 10.83 -1.74 0.00
CA ILE A 23 11.19 -0.37 -0.26
C ILE A 23 12.51 -0.10 0.46
N ALA A 24 13.61 -0.11 -0.30
CA ALA A 24 14.96 0.05 0.24
C ALA A 24 15.11 1.32 1.10
N ASN A 25 14.44 2.41 0.69
CA ASN A 25 14.43 3.69 1.40
C ASN A 25 13.80 3.60 2.80
N PHE A 26 13.00 2.57 3.09
CA PHE A 26 12.29 2.42 4.37
C PHE A 26 12.94 1.44 5.34
N LYS A 27 14.01 0.76 4.92
CA LYS A 27 14.64 -0.31 5.71
C LYS A 27 15.15 0.16 7.08
N ASN A 28 15.74 1.35 7.13
CA ASN A 28 16.32 1.95 8.34
C ASN A 28 15.54 3.19 8.81
N GLU A 29 14.38 3.47 8.20
CA GLU A 29 13.56 4.62 8.55
C GLU A 29 12.73 4.35 9.80
N ASN A 30 12.39 5.44 10.50
CA ASN A 30 11.51 5.37 11.65
C ASN A 30 10.11 4.91 11.21
N GLU A 31 9.47 4.06 12.02
CA GLU A 31 8.17 3.50 11.66
C GLU A 31 7.09 4.56 11.41
N TRP A 32 7.14 5.64 12.17
CA TRP A 32 6.24 6.77 12.00
C TRP A 32 6.44 7.44 10.63
N ILE A 33 7.69 7.71 10.24
CA ILE A 33 8.03 8.32 8.95
C ILE A 33 7.61 7.41 7.80
N VAL A 34 7.82 6.09 7.93
CA VAL A 34 7.41 5.11 6.91
C VAL A 34 5.89 5.14 6.71
N LYS A 35 5.11 5.17 7.80
CA LYS A 35 3.65 5.23 7.74
C LYS A 35 3.17 6.51 7.04
N GLU A 36 3.70 7.67 7.42
CA GLU A 36 3.35 8.93 6.76
C GLU A 36 3.68 8.92 5.26
N LYS A 37 4.89 8.46 4.90
CA LYS A 37 5.33 8.40 3.50
C LYS A 37 4.45 7.47 2.66
N ILE A 38 4.14 6.27 3.17
CA ILE A 38 3.25 5.33 2.47
C ILE A 38 1.87 5.93 2.25
N ILE A 39 1.31 6.60 3.25
CA ILE A 39 -0.01 7.21 3.11
C ILE A 39 0.01 8.32 2.06
N LYS A 40 1.05 9.17 2.03
CA LYS A 40 1.20 10.20 0.98
C LYS A 40 1.29 9.58 -0.41
N MET A 41 2.04 8.49 -0.57
CA MET A 41 2.14 7.78 -1.85
C MET A 41 0.79 7.17 -2.27
N ILE A 42 0.02 6.63 -1.32
CA ILE A 42 -1.33 6.12 -1.57
C ILE A 42 -2.28 7.25 -2.00
N ASP A 43 -2.20 8.42 -1.35
CA ASP A 43 -3.07 9.56 -1.65
C ASP A 43 -2.78 10.14 -3.04
N ASN A 44 -1.50 10.26 -3.39
CA ASN A 44 -1.02 10.72 -4.69
C ASN A 44 -1.19 9.68 -5.82
N SER A 45 -1.46 8.42 -5.48
CA SER A 45 -1.60 7.35 -6.47
C SER A 45 -2.80 7.58 -7.38
N SER A 46 -2.54 7.49 -8.69
CA SER A 46 -3.55 7.63 -9.74
C SER A 46 -4.18 6.30 -10.12
N ASP A 47 -3.41 5.21 -10.03
CA ASP A 47 -3.82 3.86 -10.42
C ASP A 47 -4.37 3.08 -9.22
N ARG A 48 -5.69 2.90 -9.19
CA ARG A 48 -6.41 2.16 -8.14
C ARG A 48 -7.31 1.11 -8.77
N ILE A 49 -7.18 -0.12 -8.29
CA ILE A 49 -8.00 -1.26 -8.70
C ILE A 49 -8.78 -1.70 -7.49
N GLU A 50 -10.10 -1.61 -7.58
CA GLU A 50 -10.99 -2.01 -6.51
C GLU A 50 -11.65 -3.34 -6.86
N THR A 51 -11.65 -4.27 -5.90
CA THR A 51 -12.47 -5.48 -5.95
C THR A 51 -13.52 -5.44 -4.84
N ARG A 52 -14.32 -6.51 -4.73
CA ARG A 52 -15.34 -6.65 -3.69
C ARG A 52 -14.79 -6.40 -2.29
N ASP A 53 -13.71 -7.09 -1.92
CA ASP A 53 -13.18 -7.10 -0.54
C ASP A 53 -11.86 -6.31 -0.39
N TYR A 54 -11.15 -6.07 -1.49
CA TYR A 54 -9.82 -5.50 -1.48
C TYR A 54 -9.71 -4.27 -2.37
N LEU A 55 -8.78 -3.39 -2.00
CA LEU A 55 -8.38 -2.23 -2.78
C LEU A 55 -6.88 -2.30 -3.02
N TYR A 56 -6.50 -2.30 -4.29
CA TYR A 56 -5.13 -2.36 -4.75
C TYR A 56 -4.74 -0.98 -5.27
N ILE A 57 -3.71 -0.39 -4.68
CA ILE A 57 -3.25 0.96 -5.00
C ILE A 57 -1.81 0.89 -5.46
N LYS A 58 -1.52 1.38 -6.66
CA LYS A 58 -0.17 1.37 -7.20
C LYS A 58 0.67 2.49 -6.57
N LEU A 59 1.88 2.18 -6.17
CA LEU A 59 2.83 3.19 -5.69
C LEU A 59 3.59 3.77 -6.88
N ASP A 60 3.00 4.78 -7.53
CA ASP A 60 3.56 5.42 -8.73
C ASP A 60 4.93 6.07 -8.51
N ASP A 61 5.20 6.53 -7.29
CA ASP A 61 6.49 7.12 -6.89
C ASP A 61 7.65 6.11 -6.87
N LEU A 62 7.36 4.80 -6.98
CA LEU A 62 8.36 3.74 -6.93
C LEU A 62 8.56 3.11 -8.30
N LYS A 63 9.82 2.77 -8.62
CA LYS A 63 10.13 2.02 -9.83
C LYS A 63 9.56 0.60 -9.74
N GLY A 64 8.66 0.27 -10.66
CA GLY A 64 8.06 -1.04 -10.82
C GLY A 64 6.59 -1.09 -10.42
N ASN A 65 5.97 -2.24 -10.66
CA ASN A 65 4.54 -2.46 -10.42
C ASN A 65 4.29 -2.85 -8.95
N LEU A 66 4.63 -1.97 -8.01
CA LEU A 66 4.40 -2.21 -6.59
C LEU A 66 2.99 -1.76 -6.20
N TYR A 67 2.21 -2.65 -5.61
CA TYR A 67 0.85 -2.38 -5.17
C TYR A 67 0.70 -2.56 -3.67
N VAL A 68 0.03 -1.61 -3.04
CA VAL A 68 -0.49 -1.74 -1.68
C VAL A 68 -1.83 -2.45 -1.73
N VAL A 69 -1.99 -3.49 -0.94
CA VAL A 69 -3.24 -4.22 -0.79
C VAL A 69 -3.90 -3.80 0.52
N ILE A 70 -5.12 -3.30 0.41
CA ILE A 70 -5.93 -2.81 1.52
C ILE A 70 -7.20 -3.66 1.61
N GLN A 71 -7.51 -4.17 2.79
CA GLN A 71 -8.80 -4.80 3.05
C GLN A 71 -9.84 -3.72 3.34
N LYS A 72 -10.91 -3.65 2.55
CA LYS A 72 -11.91 -2.56 2.65
C LYS A 72 -12.67 -2.58 3.97
N ASN A 73 -13.10 -3.77 4.40
CA ASN A 73 -13.90 -3.94 5.62
C ASN A 73 -13.12 -3.53 6.89
N ALA A 74 -11.86 -3.94 6.98
CA ALA A 74 -11.00 -3.66 8.12
C ALA A 74 -10.23 -2.34 7.99
N LYS A 75 -10.26 -1.69 6.81
CA LYS A 75 -9.41 -0.54 6.46
C LYS A 75 -7.95 -0.80 6.82
N LEU A 76 -7.47 -2.00 6.49
CA LEU A 76 -6.17 -2.50 6.93
C LEU A 76 -5.25 -2.73 5.73
N ILE A 77 -4.07 -2.13 5.78
CA ILE A 77 -2.98 -2.43 4.84
C ILE A 77 -2.41 -3.78 5.22
N ILE A 78 -2.66 -4.77 4.36
CA ILE A 78 -2.35 -6.17 4.61
C ILE A 78 -0.95 -6.49 4.10
N THR A 79 -0.62 -6.00 2.91
CA THR A 79 0.67 -6.26 2.29
C THR A 79 0.97 -5.26 1.20
N VAL A 80 2.24 -5.18 0.81
CA VAL A 80 2.72 -4.45 -0.35
C VAL A 80 3.46 -5.42 -1.22
N THR A 81 3.05 -5.63 -2.47
CA THR A 81 3.64 -6.66 -3.34
C THR A 81 3.85 -6.15 -4.76
N PRO A 82 4.95 -6.52 -5.43
CA PRO A 82 5.02 -6.38 -6.88
C PRO A 82 3.96 -7.28 -7.54
N MET A 83 3.31 -6.78 -8.58
CA MET A 83 2.36 -7.55 -9.38
C MET A 83 2.76 -7.55 -10.86
N SER A 84 2.64 -8.72 -11.49
CA SER A 84 2.77 -8.83 -12.93
C SER A 84 1.52 -8.24 -13.63
N PRO A 85 1.66 -7.72 -14.87
CA PRO A 85 0.53 -7.26 -15.66
C PRO A 85 -0.60 -8.30 -15.80
N GLN A 86 -0.23 -9.58 -15.97
CA GLN A 86 -1.20 -10.67 -16.04
C GLN A 86 -2.01 -10.79 -14.76
N LYS A 87 -1.36 -10.76 -13.59
CA LYS A 87 -2.06 -10.88 -12.30
C LYS A 87 -2.98 -9.70 -12.04
N ILE A 88 -2.59 -8.50 -12.48
CA ILE A 88 -3.44 -7.30 -12.43
C ILE A 88 -4.68 -7.51 -13.30
N LEU A 89 -4.51 -8.00 -14.53
CA LEU A 89 -5.63 -8.29 -15.42
C LEU A 89 -6.57 -9.35 -14.83
N ASP A 90 -6.03 -10.42 -14.25
CA ASP A 90 -6.81 -11.46 -13.59
C ASP A 90 -7.66 -10.90 -12.44
N ILE A 91 -7.10 -9.98 -11.63
CA ILE A 91 -7.83 -9.30 -10.54
C ILE A 91 -8.95 -8.41 -11.08
N ILE A 92 -8.70 -7.68 -12.17
CA ILE A 92 -9.70 -6.81 -12.79
C ILE A 92 -10.84 -7.63 -13.42
N THR A 93 -10.52 -8.77 -14.02
CA THR A 93 -11.49 -9.63 -14.73
C THR A 93 -12.25 -10.58 -13.82
N SER A 94 -11.66 -10.98 -12.69
CA SER A 94 -12.28 -11.90 -11.71
C SER A 94 -12.93 -11.18 -10.53
N GLY A 95 -12.79 -9.85 -10.45
CA GLY A 95 -13.21 -9.00 -9.34
C GLY A 95 -14.70 -8.72 -9.26
#